data_AF-A0A180EVL5-F1
#
_entry.id   AF-A0A180EVL5-F1
#
_cell.length_a   1.000
_cell.length_b   1.000
_cell.length_c   1.000
_cell.angle_alpha   90.00
_cell.angle_beta   90.00
_cell.angle_gamma   90.00
#
_symmetry.space_group_name_H-M   'P 1'
#
loop_
_entity.id
_entity.type
_entity.pdbx_description
1 polymer ?
#
loop_
_entity_poly.entity_id
_entity_poly.type
_entity_poly.pdbx_seq_one_letter_code
_entity_poly.pdbx_strand_id
1 'polypeptide(L)'
;MKKLSCLLFFLLCGITVCAQQLTVATCNIRYDSQEDAEKGNGWKQRCPFICQQIRFNDFDIFGALEVLYNQLVDMLDALPGYAFIGVGRDDGATAGNMPHIL
;
A
#
# COMPACT_ATOMS: atom_id res chain seq x y z
N MET A 1 -31.88 4.73 -41.95
CA MET A 1 -32.33 4.64 -40.55
C MET A 1 -31.49 3.66 -39.70
N LYS A 2 -31.29 2.40 -40.12
CA LYS A 2 -30.49 1.41 -39.34
C LYS A 2 -29.05 1.86 -39.03
N LYS A 3 -28.33 2.43 -40.01
CA LYS A 3 -26.96 2.95 -39.83
C LYS A 3 -26.89 4.09 -38.80
N LEU A 4 -27.89 4.98 -38.80
CA LEU A 4 -27.98 6.10 -37.86
C LEU A 4 -28.32 5.61 -36.45
N SER A 5 -29.18 4.59 -36.34
CA SER A 5 -29.49 3.91 -35.07
C SER A 5 -28.27 3.20 -34.48
N CYS A 6 -27.45 2.54 -35.31
CA CYS A 6 -26.20 1.92 -34.87
C CYS A 6 -25.19 2.98 -34.42
N LEU A 7 -25.05 4.09 -35.17
CA LEU A 7 -24.15 5.17 -34.81
C LEU A 7 -24.53 5.81 -33.46
N LEU A 8 -25.83 6.04 -33.24
CA LEU A 8 -26.35 6.59 -31.99
C LEU A 8 -26.09 5.64 -30.80
N PHE A 9 -26.27 4.33 -31.01
CA PHE A 9 -25.97 3.31 -30.00
C PHE A 9 -24.47 3.28 -29.63
N PHE A 10 -23.58 3.34 -30.61
CA PHE A 10 -22.14 3.41 -30.36
C PHE A 10 -21.72 4.69 -29.63
N LEU A 11 -22.33 5.83 -29.96
CA LEU A 11 -22.08 7.09 -29.26
C LEU A 11 -22.50 7.02 -27.80
N LEU A 12 -23.68 6.45 -27.50
CA LEU A 12 -24.20 6.27 -26.15
C LEU A 12 -23.33 5.32 -25.29
N CYS A 13 -22.83 4.22 -25.87
CA CYS A 13 -21.90 3.32 -25.18
C CYS A 13 -20.54 3.98 -24.86
N GLY A 14 -20.09 4.93 -25.70
CA GLY A 14 -18.83 5.64 -25.46
C GLY A 14 -18.85 6.54 -24.22
N ILE A 15 -20.01 7.08 -23.86
CA ILE A 15 -20.19 8.00 -22.72
C ILE A 15 -20.18 7.26 -21.37
N THR A 16 -20.41 5.95 -21.37
CA THR A 16 -20.47 5.13 -20.15
C THR A 16 -19.14 4.47 -19.79
N VAL A 17 -18.08 4.70 -20.56
CA VAL A 17 -16.75 4.14 -20.26
C VAL A 17 -16.07 5.02 -19.22
N CYS A 18 -15.89 4.48 -18.02
CA CYS A 18 -15.11 5.08 -16.94
C CYS A 18 -13.82 4.26 -16.78
N ALA A 19 -12.66 4.92 -16.68
CA ALA A 19 -11.44 4.26 -16.23
C ALA A 19 -11.37 4.30 -14.70
N GLN A 20 -10.85 3.25 -14.08
CA GLN A 20 -10.46 3.30 -12.68
C GLN A 20 -9.18 4.12 -12.53
N GLN A 21 -9.14 4.98 -11.52
CA GLN A 21 -7.93 5.65 -11.08
C GLN A 21 -7.44 4.95 -9.82
N LEU A 22 -6.15 4.61 -9.78
CA LEU A 22 -5.51 4.01 -8.61
C LEU A 22 -4.30 4.86 -8.22
N THR A 23 -4.18 5.16 -6.94
CA THR A 23 -3.00 5.77 -6.34
C THR A 23 -2.15 4.67 -5.74
N VAL A 24 -0.97 4.43 -6.33
CA VAL A 24 -0.05 3.37 -5.91
C VAL A 24 1.29 3.92 -5.50
N ALA A 25 1.94 3.28 -4.53
CA ALA A 25 3.25 3.70 -4.04
C ALA A 25 4.18 2.52 -3.71
N THR A 26 5.46 2.83 -3.55
CA THR A 26 6.45 1.90 -2.97
C THR A 26 7.30 2.67 -1.97
N CYS A 27 7.55 2.08 -0.80
CA CYS A 27 8.29 2.71 0.27
C CYS A 27 9.15 1.68 1.01
N ASN A 28 10.45 1.94 1.12
CA ASN A 28 11.27 1.26 2.10
C ASN A 28 11.09 1.98 3.44
N ILE A 29 10.49 1.28 4.41
CA ILE A 29 10.16 1.87 5.71
C ILE A 29 11.26 1.69 6.75
N ARG A 30 12.39 1.05 6.39
CA ARG A 30 13.52 0.70 7.26
C ARG A 30 13.13 -0.20 8.44
N TYR A 31 13.76 -1.36 8.54
CA TYR A 31 13.46 -2.32 9.61
C TYR A 31 13.70 -1.73 11.00
N ASP A 32 12.98 -2.27 11.99
CA ASP A 32 13.14 -1.86 13.39
C ASP A 32 14.50 -2.34 13.93
N SER A 33 15.38 -1.38 14.21
CA SER A 33 16.74 -1.63 14.65
C SER A 33 17.06 -0.84 15.92
N GLN A 34 17.77 -1.47 16.85
CA GLN A 34 18.22 -0.82 18.08
C GLN A 34 19.20 0.33 17.77
N GLU A 35 20.07 0.17 16.78
CA GLU A 35 21.03 1.21 16.36
C GLU A 35 20.30 2.48 15.90
N ASP A 36 19.23 2.35 15.10
CA ASP A 36 18.45 3.51 14.66
C ASP A 36 17.70 4.14 15.84
N ALA A 37 17.22 3.34 16.79
CA ALA A 37 16.58 3.83 18.00
C ALA A 37 17.55 4.64 18.89
N GLU A 38 18.78 4.17 19.09
CA GLU A 38 19.83 4.87 19.84
C GLU A 38 20.22 6.20 19.19
N LYS A 39 20.11 6.31 17.86
CA LYS A 39 20.32 7.54 17.09
C LYS A 39 19.10 8.47 17.04
N GLY A 40 18.00 8.12 17.71
CA GLY A 40 16.75 8.91 17.74
C GLY A 40 15.87 8.76 16.49
N ASN A 41 16.13 7.74 15.67
CA ASN A 41 15.34 7.38 14.48
C ASN A 41 14.64 6.02 14.67
N GLY A 42 14.24 5.71 15.90
CA GLY A 42 13.62 4.42 16.23
C GLY A 42 12.26 4.23 15.54
N TRP A 43 11.89 2.97 15.27
CA TRP A 43 10.62 2.64 14.62
C TRP A 43 9.40 3.28 15.30
N LYS A 44 9.34 3.23 16.64
CA LYS A 44 8.23 3.82 17.41
C LYS A 44 8.03 5.31 17.15
N GLN A 45 9.09 6.04 16.83
CA GLN A 45 9.00 7.46 16.47
C GLN A 45 8.61 7.62 15.00
N ARG A 46 9.07 6.74 14.11
CA ARG A 46 8.85 6.82 12.66
C ARG A 46 7.46 6.33 12.22
N CYS A 47 6.92 5.29 12.85
CA CYS A 47 5.67 4.63 12.44
C CYS A 47 4.48 5.61 12.31
N PRO A 48 4.21 6.51 13.28
CA PRO A 48 3.09 7.45 13.17
C PRO A 48 3.20 8.37 11.95
N PHE A 49 4.40 8.85 11.62
CA PHE A 49 4.64 9.72 10.47
C PHE A 49 4.51 8.96 9.15
N ILE A 50 5.06 7.74 9.06
CA ILE A 50 4.94 6.89 7.87
C ILE A 50 3.46 6.59 7.59
N CYS A 51 2.70 6.18 8.60
CA CYS A 51 1.26 5.92 8.47
C CYS A 51 0.47 7.19 8.15
N GLN A 52 0.90 8.35 8.66
CA GLN A 52 0.32 9.63 8.27
C GLN A 52 0.55 9.94 6.78
N GLN A 53 1.75 9.67 6.24
CA GLN A 53 2.02 9.87 4.81
C GLN A 53 1.14 8.96 3.94
N ILE A 54 0.98 7.69 4.32
CA ILE A 54 0.12 6.74 3.59
C ILE A 54 -1.33 7.26 3.53
N ARG A 55 -1.89 7.69 4.66
CA ARG A 55 -3.25 8.24 4.72
C ARG A 55 -3.39 9.58 4.00
N PHE A 56 -2.39 10.46 4.13
CA PHE A 56 -2.43 11.78 3.51
C PHE A 56 -2.44 11.70 1.99
N ASN A 57 -1.69 10.76 1.42
CA ASN A 57 -1.64 10.56 -0.03
C ASN A 57 -2.75 9.63 -0.55
N ASP A 58 -3.58 9.07 0.34
CA ASP A 58 -4.73 8.22 0.00
C ASP A 58 -4.34 7.08 -0.96
N PHE A 59 -3.32 6.30 -0.58
CA PHE A 59 -2.84 5.18 -1.40
C PHE A 59 -3.86 4.03 -1.41
N ASP A 60 -4.28 3.58 -2.58
CA ASP A 60 -5.15 2.40 -2.70
C ASP A 60 -4.36 1.11 -2.41
N ILE A 61 -3.12 1.04 -2.88
CA ILE A 61 -2.20 -0.10 -2.72
C ILE A 61 -0.78 0.45 -2.58
N PHE A 62 0.04 -0.11 -1.69
CA PHE A 62 1.44 0.27 -1.60
C PHE A 62 2.37 -0.90 -1.26
N GLY A 63 3.54 -0.89 -1.90
CA GLY A 63 4.64 -1.80 -1.59
C GLY A 63 5.43 -1.31 -0.37
N ALA A 64 5.53 -2.10 0.70
CA ALA A 64 6.45 -1.82 1.81
C ALA A 64 7.64 -2.80 1.82
N LEU A 65 8.86 -2.27 2.01
CA LEU A 65 10.11 -3.06 2.13
C LEU A 65 10.75 -2.90 3.52
N GLU A 66 11.56 -3.89 3.90
CA GLU A 66 12.23 -3.99 5.21
C GLU A 66 11.25 -4.05 6.39
N VAL A 67 10.06 -4.63 6.19
CA VAL A 67 9.04 -4.71 7.25
C VAL A 67 9.27 -5.95 8.10
N LEU A 68 9.54 -5.77 9.39
CA LEU A 68 9.48 -6.84 10.39
C LEU A 68 8.03 -7.09 10.86
N TYR A 69 7.75 -8.27 11.41
CA TYR A 69 6.40 -8.63 11.85
C TYR A 69 5.82 -7.64 12.88
N ASN A 70 6.62 -7.15 13.83
CA ASN A 70 6.17 -6.13 14.79
C ASN A 70 5.79 -4.81 14.11
N GLN A 71 6.55 -4.41 13.08
CA GLN A 71 6.25 -3.21 12.30
C GLN A 71 4.98 -3.37 11.47
N LEU A 72 4.75 -4.56 10.90
CA LEU A 72 3.50 -4.87 10.20
C LEU A 72 2.31 -4.73 11.15
N VAL A 73 2.38 -5.31 12.36
CA VAL A 73 1.30 -5.22 13.35
C VAL A 73 1.03 -3.75 13.71
N ASP A 74 2.09 -2.97 14.00
CA ASP A 74 1.96 -1.55 14.33
C ASP A 74 1.31 -0.75 13.17
N MET A 75 1.65 -1.08 11.92
CA MET A 75 1.07 -0.43 10.73
C MET A 75 -0.40 -0.80 10.54
N LEU A 76 -0.78 -2.07 10.72
CA LEU A 76 -2.18 -2.51 10.60
C LEU A 76 -3.07 -1.85 11.66
N ASP A 77 -2.55 -1.68 12.88
CA ASP A 77 -3.25 -0.95 13.94
C ASP A 77 -3.41 0.54 13.59
N ALA A 78 -2.40 1.15 12.95
CA ALA A 78 -2.40 2.55 12.57
C ALA A 78 -3.14 2.87 11.25
N LEU A 79 -3.39 1.88 10.40
CA LEU A 79 -4.01 2.01 9.07
C LEU A 79 -5.30 1.19 8.99
N PRO A 80 -6.34 1.56 9.76
CA PRO A 80 -7.61 0.85 9.71
C PRO A 80 -8.20 0.94 8.29
N GLY A 81 -8.57 -0.20 7.72
CA GLY A 81 -9.08 -0.31 6.35
C GLY A 81 -8.07 -0.91 5.36
N TYR A 82 -6.80 -1.01 5.73
CA TYR A 82 -5.80 -1.72 4.95
C TYR A 82 -5.69 -3.18 5.40
N ALA A 83 -5.41 -4.04 4.43
CA ALA A 83 -4.95 -5.41 4.64
C ALA A 83 -3.54 -5.54 4.07
N PHE A 84 -2.92 -6.70 4.26
CA PHE A 84 -1.59 -6.97 3.71
C PHE A 84 -1.58 -8.32 3.00
N ILE A 85 -0.73 -8.43 1.98
CA ILE A 85 -0.27 -9.73 1.47
C ILE A 85 1.25 -9.82 1.53
N GLY A 86 1.77 -10.92 2.06
CA GLY A 86 3.20 -11.17 2.18
C GLY A 86 3.51 -12.18 3.28
N VAL A 87 4.71 -12.76 3.23
CA VAL A 87 5.23 -13.67 4.26
C VAL A 87 6.67 -13.31 4.61
N GLY A 88 7.11 -13.72 5.79
CA GLY A 88 8.51 -13.62 6.21
C GLY A 88 9.43 -14.29 5.20
N ARG A 89 10.51 -13.61 4.79
CA ARG A 89 11.45 -14.12 3.79
C ARG A 89 12.14 -15.42 4.25
N ASP A 90 12.36 -15.58 5.54
CA ASP A 90 13.26 -16.61 6.04
C ASP A 90 12.55 -17.94 6.28
N ASP A 91 11.27 -17.91 6.67
CA ASP A 91 10.47 -19.11 6.99
C ASP A 91 9.21 -19.28 6.12
N GLY A 92 8.86 -18.29 5.29
CA GLY A 92 7.60 -18.29 4.55
C GLY A 92 6.36 -18.09 5.43
N ALA A 93 6.53 -17.62 6.66
CA ALA A 93 5.48 -17.29 7.60
C ALA A 93 5.74 -15.91 8.24
N THR A 94 6.47 -15.84 9.35
CA THR A 94 6.65 -14.61 10.13
C THR A 94 8.10 -14.25 10.42
N ALA A 95 9.06 -15.15 10.16
CA ALA A 95 10.47 -14.92 10.41
C ALA A 95 11.15 -14.17 9.25
N GLY A 96 12.03 -13.25 9.62
CA GLY A 96 12.76 -12.40 8.69
C GLY A 96 11.97 -11.17 8.24
N ASN A 97 12.62 -10.36 7.40
CA ASN A 97 11.99 -9.21 6.78
C ASN A 97 10.99 -9.67 5.71
N MET A 98 9.82 -9.03 5.65
CA MET A 98 8.89 -9.22 4.55
C MET A 98 9.44 -8.49 3.31
N PRO A 99 9.70 -9.20 2.20
CA PRO A 99 10.33 -8.59 1.04
C PRO A 99 9.36 -7.65 0.29
N HIS A 100 8.07 -7.97 0.32
CA HIS A 100 6.99 -7.18 -0.27
C HIS A 100 5.72 -7.36 0.57
N ILE A 101 5.18 -6.27 1.09
CA ILE A 101 3.78 -6.16 1.48
C ILE A 101 3.09 -5.36 0.39
N LEU A 102 2.06 -5.91 -0.25
CA LEU A 102 1.08 -5.14 -1.02
C LEU A 102 -0.17 -4.91 -0.17
#